data_AF-A0A1S3II91-F1
#
_entry.id   AF-A0A1S3II91-F1
#
_cell.length_a   1.000
_cell.length_b   1.000
_cell.length_c   1.000
_cell.angle_alpha   90.00
_cell.angle_beta   90.00
_cell.angle_gamma   90.00
#
_symmetry.space_group_name_H-M   'P 1'
#
loop_
_entity.id
_entity.type
_entity.pdbx_description
1 polymer ?
#
loop_
_entity_poly.entity_id
_entity_poly.type
_entity_poly.pdbx_seq_one_letter_code
_entity_poly.pdbx_strand_id
1 'polypeptide(L)'
;MTWGVKGVKGYPTGAPQDACGAMLPYHGPQGDDQLYPSQTGPAPYTIQVASHHGTYLPGKAMNVTLIGNVAFKGFLLQARVTKGNTQVGTWSIPSAISAHARHVACGCHDGAVTHRNNTDKRALTFMWNAPPVGTGDVKFV
;
A
#
# COMPACT_ATOMS: atom_id res chain seq x y z
N MET A 1 -12.90 3.82 -38.95
CA MET A 1 -12.37 3.16 -37.75
C MET A 1 -11.79 4.23 -36.84
N THR A 2 -12.49 4.58 -35.78
CA THR A 2 -12.08 5.62 -34.83
C THR A 2 -11.23 5.00 -33.73
N TRP A 3 -9.95 5.37 -33.68
CA TRP A 3 -9.06 5.01 -32.58
C TRP A 3 -9.41 5.88 -31.37
N GLY A 4 -10.07 5.27 -30.38
CA GLY A 4 -10.32 5.91 -29.09
C GLY A 4 -9.02 6.03 -28.31
N VAL A 5 -8.61 7.26 -28.00
CA VAL A 5 -7.62 7.54 -26.96
C VAL A 5 -8.19 7.05 -25.62
N LYS A 6 -7.66 5.94 -25.12
CA LYS A 6 -7.84 5.54 -23.71
C LYS A 6 -6.99 6.48 -22.86
N GLY A 7 -7.53 7.64 -22.49
CA GLY A 7 -6.92 8.50 -21.48
C GLY A 7 -6.83 7.76 -20.15
N VAL A 8 -5.63 7.65 -19.59
CA VAL A 8 -5.40 6.99 -18.31
C VAL A 8 -5.64 7.98 -17.17
N LYS A 9 -6.30 7.49 -16.13
CA LYS A 9 -6.63 8.28 -14.95
C LYS A 9 -5.46 8.17 -13.99
N GLY A 10 -4.68 9.24 -13.82
CA GLY A 10 -3.90 9.43 -12.60
C GLY A 10 -4.90 9.55 -11.45
N TYR A 11 -5.28 8.44 -10.80
CA TYR A 11 -6.40 8.44 -9.87
C TYR A 11 -5.99 9.19 -8.60
N PRO A 12 -6.53 10.41 -8.34
CA PRO A 12 -6.35 11.03 -7.03
C PRO A 12 -6.98 10.16 -5.93
N THR A 13 -7.75 9.14 -6.31
CA THR A 13 -8.57 8.26 -5.47
C THR A 13 -7.96 6.89 -5.19
N GLY A 14 -6.66 6.69 -5.45
CA GLY A 14 -5.92 5.49 -5.04
C GLY A 14 -5.40 4.63 -6.19
N ALA A 15 -4.50 3.72 -5.86
CA ALA A 15 -3.97 2.73 -6.79
C ALA A 15 -5.07 1.74 -7.26
N PRO A 16 -5.09 1.38 -8.55
CA PRO A 16 -5.97 0.35 -9.09
C PRO A 16 -5.56 -1.08 -8.67
N GLN A 17 -6.44 -2.04 -8.90
CA GLN A 17 -6.22 -3.46 -8.53
C GLN A 17 -5.10 -4.13 -9.33
N ASP A 18 -4.86 -3.73 -10.57
CA ASP A 18 -3.75 -4.25 -11.38
C ASP A 18 -2.37 -3.84 -10.82
N ALA A 19 -2.28 -2.77 -10.03
CA ALA A 19 -1.06 -2.37 -9.33
C ALA A 19 -0.65 -3.35 -8.21
N CYS A 20 -1.56 -4.23 -7.75
CA CYS A 20 -1.33 -5.14 -6.63
C CYS A 20 -0.11 -6.05 -6.82
N GLY A 21 0.23 -6.44 -8.06
CA GLY A 21 1.37 -7.32 -8.33
C GLY A 21 2.68 -6.56 -8.34
N ALA A 22 2.78 -5.58 -9.24
CA ALA A 22 4.01 -4.83 -9.52
C ALA A 22 4.39 -3.86 -8.39
N MET A 23 3.41 -3.28 -7.68
CA MET A 23 3.63 -2.21 -6.68
C MET A 23 4.37 -1.01 -7.26
N LEU A 24 4.23 -0.76 -8.56
CA LEU A 24 4.94 0.30 -9.27
C LEU A 24 4.03 1.53 -9.45
N PRO A 25 4.51 2.75 -9.12
CA PRO A 25 3.74 3.97 -9.32
C PRO A 25 3.85 4.44 -10.78
N TYR A 26 2.89 4.04 -11.61
CA TYR A 26 2.74 4.50 -13.00
C TYR A 26 2.14 5.92 -13.05
N HIS A 27 2.95 6.91 -12.68
CA HIS A 27 2.60 8.33 -12.65
C HIS A 27 3.80 9.24 -13.02
N GLY A 28 4.71 8.77 -13.87
CA GLY A 28 5.99 9.41 -14.14
C GLY A 28 5.89 10.86 -14.68
N PRO A 29 6.99 11.64 -14.60
CA PRO A 29 7.01 13.08 -14.92
C PRO A 29 6.68 13.41 -16.40
N GLN A 30 6.54 12.41 -17.26
CA GLN A 30 6.36 12.55 -18.71
C GLN A 30 5.03 11.99 -19.23
N GLY A 31 4.19 11.38 -18.38
CA GLY A 31 2.93 10.77 -18.84
C GLY A 31 2.60 9.44 -18.14
N ASP A 32 1.45 8.88 -18.50
CA ASP A 32 0.71 7.85 -17.77
C ASP A 32 1.33 6.45 -17.75
N ASP A 33 2.18 6.11 -18.73
CA ASP A 33 2.85 4.80 -18.79
C ASP A 33 4.31 4.83 -18.32
N GLN A 34 4.81 5.99 -17.89
CA GLN A 34 6.18 6.10 -17.39
C GLN A 34 6.23 5.83 -15.89
N LEU A 35 7.19 4.99 -15.50
CA LEU A 35 7.54 4.81 -14.11
C LEU A 35 8.22 6.08 -13.60
N TYR A 36 7.95 6.46 -12.35
CA TYR A 36 8.91 7.31 -11.66
C TYR A 36 10.27 6.59 -11.61
N PRO A 37 11.38 7.30 -11.90
CA PRO A 37 12.71 6.72 -11.72
C PRO A 37 12.82 6.15 -10.29
N SER A 38 13.35 4.93 -10.19
CA SER A 38 13.64 4.34 -8.90
C SER A 38 14.47 5.30 -8.06
N GLN A 39 14.05 5.52 -6.82
CA GLN A 39 14.84 6.34 -5.91
C GLN A 39 16.24 5.73 -5.75
N THR A 40 17.25 6.60 -5.79
CA THR A 40 18.66 6.21 -5.63
C THR A 40 19.21 6.58 -4.24
N GLY A 41 18.47 7.39 -3.48
CA GLY A 41 18.78 7.77 -2.11
C GLY A 41 18.00 6.97 -1.06
N PRO A 42 18.13 7.33 0.22
CA PRO A 42 17.34 6.74 1.29
C PRO A 42 15.83 6.92 1.07
N ALA A 43 15.05 5.91 1.46
CA ALA A 43 13.60 5.97 1.42
C ALA A 43 13.09 7.24 2.13
N PRO A 44 12.26 8.08 1.48
CA PRO A 44 11.66 9.24 2.12
C PRO A 44 10.52 8.86 3.08
N TYR A 45 10.36 7.56 3.36
CA TYR A 45 9.36 7.00 4.25
C TYR A 45 9.91 5.81 5.02
N THR A 46 9.25 5.47 6.12
CA THR A 46 9.47 4.26 6.91
C THR A 46 8.14 3.56 7.19
N ILE A 47 8.18 2.25 7.32
CA ILE A 47 7.05 1.44 7.79
C ILE A 47 7.41 0.94 9.19
N GLN A 48 6.70 1.42 10.20
CA GLN A 48 6.86 1.00 11.58
C GLN A 48 5.78 0.01 11.96
N VAL A 49 6.17 -1.10 12.58
CA VAL A 49 5.25 -2.16 12.99
C VAL A 49 5.26 -2.24 14.50
N ALA A 50 4.08 -2.14 15.12
CA ALA A 50 3.89 -2.37 16.55
C ALA A 50 3.93 -3.88 16.83
N SER A 51 5.14 -4.44 16.80
CA SER A 51 5.40 -5.85 17.06
C SER A 51 6.11 -6.04 18.39
N HIS A 52 5.89 -7.19 19.02
CA HIS A 52 6.69 -7.62 20.16
C HIS A 52 7.86 -8.48 19.64
N HIS A 53 9.09 -7.99 19.78
CA HIS A 53 10.32 -8.64 19.30
C HIS A 53 10.31 -9.02 17.79
N GLY A 54 9.66 -8.22 16.94
CA GLY A 54 9.62 -8.48 15.50
C GLY A 54 8.69 -9.62 15.09
N THR A 55 7.81 -10.08 15.98
CA THR A 55 6.88 -11.18 15.72
C THR A 55 5.42 -10.71 15.63
N TYR A 56 4.63 -11.44 14.85
CA TYR A 56 3.17 -11.36 14.85
C TYR A 56 2.58 -12.65 15.41
N LEU A 57 1.36 -12.56 15.93
CA LEU A 57 0.57 -13.72 16.33
C LEU A 57 -0.47 -14.04 15.25
N PRO A 58 -0.57 -15.27 14.75
CA PRO A 58 -1.62 -15.65 13.81
C PRO A 58 -3.01 -15.28 14.32
N GLY A 59 -3.84 -14.74 13.43
CA GLY A 59 -5.20 -14.27 13.74
C GLY A 59 -5.27 -13.02 14.63
N LYS A 60 -4.15 -12.37 14.94
CA LYS A 60 -4.13 -11.10 15.69
C LYS A 60 -3.86 -9.92 14.78
N ALA A 61 -4.47 -8.79 15.16
CA ALA A 61 -4.23 -7.52 14.51
C ALA A 61 -2.99 -6.83 15.11
N MET A 62 -2.29 -6.05 14.30
CA MET A 62 -1.22 -5.17 14.76
C MET A 62 -1.22 -3.83 14.02
N ASN A 63 -0.71 -2.80 14.68
CA ASN A 63 -0.59 -1.50 14.07
C ASN A 63 0.61 -1.45 13.13
N VAL A 64 0.38 -0.95 11.92
CA VAL A 64 1.41 -0.68 10.92
C VAL A 64 1.29 0.78 10.54
N THR A 65 2.34 1.56 10.77
CA THR A 65 2.37 3.00 10.53
C THR A 65 3.29 3.32 9.37
N LEU A 66 2.73 3.92 8.32
CA LEU A 66 3.48 4.53 7.22
C LEU A 66 3.83 5.96 7.61
N ILE A 67 5.13 6.29 7.68
CA ILE A 67 5.63 7.60 8.11
C ILE A 67 6.51 8.18 7.00
N GLY A 68 6.22 9.40 6.57
CA GLY A 68 7.05 10.14 5.62
C GLY A 68 7.98 11.12 6.33
N ASN A 69 9.26 11.13 5.94
CA ASN A 69 10.20 12.20 6.30
C ASN A 69 9.78 13.53 5.66
N VAL A 70 9.17 13.44 4.48
CA VAL A 70 8.45 14.51 3.80
C VAL A 70 6.98 14.09 3.63
N ALA A 71 6.11 15.04 3.33
CA ALA A 71 4.71 14.72 3.05
C ALA A 71 4.59 13.84 1.80
N PHE A 72 3.67 12.87 1.84
CA PHE A 72 3.34 12.01 0.71
C PHE A 72 1.85 12.14 0.35
N LYS A 73 1.55 11.99 -0.94
CA LYS A 73 0.17 12.11 -1.47
C LYS A 73 -0.45 10.76 -1.80
N GLY A 74 0.36 9.87 -2.39
CA GLY A 74 -0.05 8.53 -2.78
C GLY A 74 0.70 7.44 -2.02
N PHE A 75 0.07 6.29 -1.88
CA PHE A 75 0.69 5.07 -1.36
C PHE A 75 -0.07 3.84 -1.82
N LEU A 76 0.61 2.70 -1.83
CA LEU A 76 0.02 1.38 -1.88
C LEU A 76 0.78 0.55 -0.85
N LEU A 77 0.08 0.01 0.15
CA LEU A 77 0.68 -0.76 1.24
C LEU A 77 0.07 -2.16 1.26
N GLN A 78 0.94 -3.16 1.27
CA GLN A 78 0.62 -4.57 1.33
C GLN A 78 1.47 -5.29 2.37
N ALA A 79 0.96 -6.41 2.86
CA ALA A 79 1.75 -7.41 3.55
C ALA A 79 1.95 -8.59 2.60
N ARG A 80 3.18 -9.10 2.51
CA ARG A 80 3.54 -10.24 1.66
C ARG A 80 4.35 -11.25 2.43
N VAL A 81 4.12 -12.54 2.19
CA VAL A 81 5.06 -13.57 2.65
C VAL A 81 6.42 -13.35 2.00
N THR A 82 7.50 -13.43 2.76
CA THR A 82 8.85 -13.21 2.24
C THR A 82 9.22 -14.26 1.21
N LYS A 83 8.83 -15.51 1.45
CA LYS A 83 8.95 -16.61 0.49
C LYS A 83 7.80 -16.57 -0.51
N GLY A 84 8.10 -16.32 -1.78
CA GLY A 84 7.11 -16.31 -2.87
C GLY A 84 6.46 -14.95 -3.14
N ASN A 85 6.65 -13.95 -2.27
CA ASN A 85 6.21 -12.56 -2.48
C ASN A 85 4.69 -12.43 -2.73
N THR A 86 3.90 -13.31 -2.12
CA THR A 86 2.44 -13.36 -2.25
C THR A 86 1.77 -12.49 -1.18
N GLN A 87 0.72 -11.75 -1.56
CA GLN A 87 -0.09 -10.97 -0.63
C GLN A 87 -0.69 -11.86 0.47
N VAL A 88 -0.77 -11.34 1.70
CA VAL A 88 -1.24 -12.08 2.86
C VAL A 88 -1.90 -11.18 3.92
N GLY A 89 -2.89 -11.73 4.62
CA GLY A 89 -3.65 -11.04 5.67
C GLY A 89 -4.60 -9.99 5.10
N THR A 90 -5.25 -9.25 5.99
CA THR A 90 -6.18 -8.19 5.60
C THR A 90 -5.90 -6.89 6.34
N TRP A 91 -6.48 -5.79 5.88
CA TRP A 91 -6.27 -4.47 6.45
C TRP A 91 -7.56 -3.89 6.98
N SER A 92 -7.48 -3.19 8.11
CA SER A 92 -8.56 -2.35 8.63
C SER A 92 -8.09 -0.91 8.65
N ILE A 93 -8.99 0.00 8.27
CA ILE A 93 -8.73 1.44 8.20
C ILE A 93 -9.48 2.08 9.38
N PRO A 94 -8.78 2.57 10.42
CA PRO A 94 -9.42 3.31 11.50
C PRO A 94 -10.22 4.51 10.99
N SER A 95 -11.33 4.82 11.64
CA SER A 95 -12.20 5.94 11.27
C SER A 95 -11.43 7.26 11.16
N ALA A 96 -10.47 7.48 12.06
CA ALA A 96 -9.59 8.65 12.12
C ALA A 96 -8.80 8.91 10.82
N ILE A 97 -8.53 7.89 10.01
CA ILE A 97 -7.79 8.01 8.74
C ILE A 97 -8.62 7.66 7.50
N SER A 98 -9.90 7.32 7.67
CA SER A 98 -10.80 6.89 6.58
C SER A 98 -11.05 7.96 5.50
N ALA A 99 -10.79 9.23 5.82
CA ALA A 99 -10.80 10.32 4.84
C ALA A 99 -9.62 10.24 3.86
N HIS A 100 -8.50 9.63 4.26
CA HIS A 100 -7.22 9.64 3.54
C HIS A 100 -6.86 8.32 2.88
N ALA A 101 -7.52 7.23 3.27
CA ALA A 101 -7.21 5.87 2.83
C ALA A 101 -8.46 5.09 2.42
N ARG A 102 -8.25 4.06 1.60
CA ARG A 102 -9.25 3.09 1.18
C ARG A 102 -8.60 1.73 0.94
N HIS A 103 -9.42 0.68 0.87
CA HIS A 103 -8.97 -0.64 0.44
C HIS A 103 -8.81 -0.72 -1.08
N VAL A 104 -7.95 -1.65 -1.47
CA VAL A 104 -7.83 -2.15 -2.84
C VAL A 104 -7.74 -3.68 -2.81
N ALA A 105 -8.46 -4.32 -3.73
CA ALA A 105 -8.74 -5.75 -3.71
C ALA A 105 -7.56 -6.59 -4.22
N CYS A 106 -6.49 -6.66 -3.45
CA CYS A 106 -5.31 -7.47 -3.75
C CYS A 106 -5.47 -8.86 -3.12
N GLY A 107 -5.81 -9.88 -3.90
CA GLY A 107 -6.07 -11.25 -3.40
C GLY A 107 -7.44 -11.40 -2.72
N CYS A 108 -7.78 -10.48 -1.81
CA CYS A 108 -9.12 -10.33 -1.21
C CYS A 108 -9.54 -8.85 -1.19
N HIS A 109 -10.81 -8.57 -0.84
CA HIS A 109 -11.40 -7.22 -0.86
C HIS A 109 -10.56 -6.17 -0.11
N ASP A 110 -9.99 -6.56 1.02
CA ASP A 110 -9.26 -5.75 1.99
C ASP A 110 -7.78 -6.16 2.08
N GLY A 111 -7.23 -6.78 1.03
CA GLY A 111 -5.88 -7.32 1.04
C GLY A 111 -4.76 -6.28 0.96
N ALA A 112 -5.10 -5.02 0.69
CA ALA A 112 -4.18 -3.89 0.66
C ALA A 112 -4.89 -2.57 0.94
N VAL A 113 -4.12 -1.52 1.23
CA VAL A 113 -4.61 -0.15 1.41
C VAL A 113 -3.89 0.83 0.50
N THR A 114 -4.63 1.84 0.02
CA THR A 114 -4.12 2.91 -0.84
C THR A 114 -4.74 4.26 -0.45
N HIS A 115 -4.22 5.37 -0.98
CA HIS A 115 -4.74 6.70 -0.73
C HIS A 115 -6.16 6.87 -1.31
N ARG A 116 -6.97 7.72 -0.68
CA ARG A 116 -8.31 8.07 -1.16
C ARG A 116 -8.39 9.45 -1.82
N ASN A 117 -7.39 10.29 -1.55
CA ASN A 117 -7.26 11.64 -2.07
C ASN A 117 -5.77 12.00 -2.22
N ASN A 118 -5.49 13.12 -2.88
CA ASN A 118 -4.15 13.65 -3.07
C ASN A 118 -3.72 14.66 -2.00
N THR A 119 -4.41 14.72 -0.85
CA THR A 119 -4.00 15.60 0.25
C THR A 119 -2.68 15.14 0.83
N ASP A 120 -1.88 16.08 1.34
CA ASP A 120 -0.62 15.74 2.00
C ASP A 120 -0.87 14.92 3.27
N LYS A 121 -0.03 13.91 3.46
CA LYS A 121 -0.04 12.99 4.60
C LYS A 121 1.37 12.90 5.16
N ARG A 122 1.51 12.79 6.47
CA ARG A 122 2.81 12.60 7.14
C ARG A 122 2.93 11.27 7.86
N ALA A 123 1.85 10.82 8.47
CA ALA A 123 1.77 9.51 9.09
C ALA A 123 0.36 8.94 8.95
N LEU A 124 0.24 7.65 8.66
CA LEU A 124 -1.02 6.91 8.69
C LEU A 124 -0.79 5.59 9.41
N THR A 125 -1.59 5.32 10.44
CA THR A 125 -1.59 4.04 11.16
C THR A 125 -2.77 3.19 10.73
N PHE A 126 -2.47 2.01 10.22
CA PHE A 126 -3.45 0.99 9.82
C PHE A 126 -3.40 -0.18 10.81
N MET A 127 -4.45 -1.01 10.80
CA MET A 127 -4.40 -2.31 11.47
C MET A 127 -4.25 -3.40 10.41
N TRP A 128 -3.17 -4.16 10.46
CA TRP A 128 -3.01 -5.37 9.67
C TRP A 128 -3.46 -6.58 10.48
N ASN A 129 -4.40 -7.35 9.94
CA ASN A 129 -4.90 -8.60 10.51
C ASN A 129 -4.08 -9.75 9.95
N ALA A 130 -3.25 -10.37 10.79
CA ALA A 130 -2.51 -11.56 10.42
C ALA A 130 -3.47 -12.71 10.07
N PRO A 131 -3.15 -13.55 9.06
CA PRO A 131 -3.96 -14.72 8.77
C PRO A 131 -4.10 -15.63 10.01
N PRO A 132 -5.21 -16.38 10.13
CA PRO A 132 -5.44 -17.27 11.26
C PRO A 132 -4.45 -18.44 11.29
N VAL A 133 -3.94 -18.85 10.12
CA VAL A 133 -2.90 -19.87 9.99
C VAL A 133 -1.56 -19.17 9.79
N GLY A 134 -0.53 -19.57 10.55
CA GLY A 134 0.81 -19.01 10.38
C GLY A 134 1.34 -19.25 8.96
N THR A 135 1.69 -18.17 8.27
CA THR A 135 2.18 -18.21 6.87
C THR A 135 3.69 -18.01 6.76
N GLY A 136 4.40 -18.10 7.89
CA GLY A 136 5.83 -17.79 8.00
C GLY A 136 6.12 -16.30 8.05
N ASP A 137 7.33 -15.92 7.70
CA ASP A 137 7.78 -14.54 7.73
C ASP A 137 7.02 -13.67 6.73
N VAL A 138 6.75 -12.43 7.14
CA VAL A 138 6.01 -11.43 6.37
C VAL A 138 6.82 -10.14 6.29
N LYS A 139 6.76 -9.49 5.14
CA LYS A 139 7.25 -8.14 4.92
C LYS A 139 6.10 -7.20 4.57
N PHE A 140 6.20 -5.96 4.99
CA PHE A 140 5.31 -4.88 4.57
C PHE A 140 5.99 -4.10 3.45
N VAL A 141 5.26 -3.87 2.35
CA VAL A 141 5.76 -3.24 1.12
C VAL A 141 4.80 -2.20 0.59
#